data_AF-A0A2G6EQJ8-F1
#
_entry.id   AF-A0A2G6EQJ8-F1
#
_cell.length_a   1.000
_cell.length_b   1.000
_cell.length_c   1.000
_cell.angle_alpha   90.00
_cell.angle_beta   90.00
_cell.angle_gamma   90.00
#
_symmetry.space_group_name_H-M   'P 1'
#
loop_
_entity.id
_entity.type
_entity.pdbx_description
1 polymer ?
#
loop_
_entity_poly.entity_id
_entity_poly.type
_entity_poly.pdbx_seq_one_letter_code
_entity_poly.pdbx_strand_id
1 'polypeptide(L)'
;MSGNTFGKLFSVTTFGESHGVALGAIIDGCPAGIELSEADLQIDLNRRKPGTSKFVTPRQEADEVQILSGVFEGKTTGTPIGLVIQNTDQRSKDYGKIKDQYRPNHADFTYDKKYGVRDYRGGG
;
A
#
# COMPACT_ATOMS: atom_id res chain seq x y z
N MET A 1 0.39 -6.76 15.77
CA MET A 1 -0.67 -5.74 15.66
C MET A 1 -1.86 -6.37 14.94
N SER A 2 -3.08 -6.23 15.47
CA SER A 2 -4.27 -7.01 15.07
C SER A 2 -5.28 -6.23 14.22
N GLY A 3 -4.85 -5.18 13.52
CA GLY A 3 -5.73 -4.38 12.65
C GLY A 3 -4.93 -3.60 11.61
N ASN A 4 -5.63 -3.11 10.59
CA ASN A 4 -5.10 -2.28 9.50
C ASN A 4 -5.28 -0.77 9.73
N THR A 5 -5.81 -0.37 10.89
CA THR A 5 -6.02 1.03 11.28
C THR A 5 -5.04 1.47 12.36
N PHE A 6 -4.40 2.62 12.14
CA PHE A 6 -3.49 3.27 13.07
C PHE A 6 -4.04 4.64 13.45
N GLY A 7 -3.94 5.03 14.73
CA GLY A 7 -4.41 6.32 15.22
C GLY A 7 -5.73 6.27 15.99
N LYS A 8 -6.24 7.43 16.38
CA LYS A 8 -7.49 7.57 17.17
C LYS A 8 -8.39 8.68 16.62
N LEU A 9 -7.94 9.93 16.74
CA LEU A 9 -8.64 11.09 16.19
C LEU A 9 -8.27 11.29 14.73
N PHE A 10 -6.97 11.39 14.46
CA PHE A 10 -6.42 11.21 13.12
C PHE A 10 -6.10 9.73 12.95
N SER A 11 -6.71 9.08 11.96
CA SER A 11 -6.52 7.64 11.74
C SER A 11 -6.21 7.32 10.29
N VAL A 12 -5.40 6.28 10.08
CA VAL A 12 -5.00 5.79 8.76
C VAL A 12 -5.35 4.32 8.70
N THR A 13 -6.23 3.96 7.78
CA THR A 13 -6.63 2.57 7.51
C THR A 13 -6.10 2.17 6.14
N THR A 14 -5.32 1.09 6.07
CA THR A 14 -4.75 0.63 4.79
C THR A 14 -5.50 -0.57 4.21
N PHE A 15 -5.45 -0.74 2.90
CA PHE A 15 -5.96 -1.93 2.21
C PHE A 15 -5.08 -2.28 1.01
N GLY A 16 -5.30 -3.50 0.49
CA GLY A 16 -4.65 -4.01 -0.71
C GLY A 16 -3.45 -4.90 -0.43
N GLU A 17 -3.19 -5.79 -1.37
CA GLU A 17 -2.12 -6.76 -1.36
C GLU A 17 -1.03 -6.40 -2.37
N SER A 18 0.20 -6.85 -2.14
CA SER A 18 1.33 -6.54 -3.03
C SER A 18 1.17 -7.09 -4.47
N HIS A 19 0.26 -8.05 -4.67
CA HIS A 19 -0.12 -8.58 -6.00
C HIS A 19 -1.63 -8.42 -6.26
N GLY A 20 -2.28 -7.51 -5.52
CA GLY A 20 -3.64 -7.06 -5.81
C GLY A 20 -3.63 -5.98 -6.90
N VAL A 21 -4.80 -5.55 -7.36
CA VAL A 21 -4.92 -4.52 -8.42
C VAL A 21 -4.28 -3.19 -7.98
N ALA A 22 -4.48 -2.82 -6.72
CA ALA A 22 -4.01 -1.56 -6.16
C ALA A 22 -3.78 -1.71 -4.65
N LEU A 23 -3.04 -0.75 -4.10
CA LEU A 23 -2.94 -0.47 -2.68
C LEU A 23 -3.71 0.80 -2.39
N GLY A 24 -4.17 0.98 -1.15
CA GLY A 24 -4.78 2.23 -0.78
C GLY A 24 -4.85 2.47 0.70
N ALA A 25 -5.30 3.68 1.02
CA ALA A 25 -5.48 4.12 2.38
C ALA A 25 -6.70 5.03 2.50
N ILE A 26 -7.32 5.02 3.67
CA ILE A 26 -8.33 5.97 4.09
C ILE A 26 -7.75 6.72 5.28
N ILE A 27 -7.68 8.04 5.16
CA ILE A 27 -7.28 8.93 6.25
C ILE A 27 -8.53 9.60 6.78
N ASP A 28 -8.81 9.41 8.06
CA ASP A 28 -9.96 10.01 8.74
C ASP A 28 -9.52 10.97 9.85
N GLY A 29 -10.35 11.97 10.16
CA GLY A 29 -10.09 13.01 11.15
C GLY A 29 -9.11 14.09 10.72
N CYS A 30 -8.85 14.22 9.42
CA CYS A 30 -8.12 15.36 8.87
C CYS A 30 -9.00 16.62 8.94
N PRO A 31 -8.57 17.74 9.55
CA PRO A 31 -9.35 18.97 9.57
C PRO A 31 -9.64 19.50 8.17
N ALA A 32 -10.74 20.24 8.00
CA ALA A 32 -11.06 20.92 6.75
C ALA A 32 -10.17 22.16 6.53
N GLY A 33 -9.97 22.53 5.26
CA GLY A 33 -9.29 23.75 4.84
C GLY A 33 -7.76 23.66 4.71
N ILE A 34 -7.19 22.46 4.85
CA ILE A 34 -5.76 22.21 4.65
C ILE A 34 -5.50 22.03 3.15
N GLU A 35 -4.49 22.70 2.61
CA GLU A 35 -4.09 22.51 1.22
C GLU A 35 -3.51 21.10 1.02
N LEU A 36 -4.03 20.39 0.02
CA LEU A 36 -3.60 19.03 -0.29
C LEU A 36 -3.82 18.70 -1.77
N SER A 37 -2.79 18.13 -2.38
CA SER A 37 -2.77 17.60 -3.74
C SER A 37 -1.97 16.28 -3.80
N GLU A 38 -2.10 15.51 -4.88
CA GLU A 38 -1.27 14.33 -5.11
C GLU A 38 0.24 14.66 -5.10
N ALA A 39 0.61 15.85 -5.57
CA ALA A 39 2.01 16.27 -5.66
C ALA A 39 2.69 16.36 -4.29
N ASP A 40 1.94 16.72 -3.24
CA ASP A 40 2.44 16.80 -1.87
C ASP A 40 2.85 15.42 -1.35
N LEU A 41 2.12 14.38 -1.75
CA LEU A 41 2.37 12.99 -1.37
C LEU A 41 3.43 12.33 -2.27
N GLN A 42 3.49 12.73 -3.54
CA GLN A 42 4.35 12.09 -4.54
C GLN A 42 5.85 12.24 -4.22
N ILE A 43 6.25 13.29 -3.49
CA ILE A 43 7.63 13.49 -3.05
C ILE A 43 8.09 12.31 -2.17
N ASP A 44 7.27 11.93 -1.19
CA ASP A 44 7.62 10.83 -0.29
C ASP A 44 7.48 9.46 -0.96
N LEU A 45 6.51 9.30 -1.86
CA LEU A 45 6.39 8.08 -2.68
C LEU A 45 7.62 7.89 -3.57
N ASN A 46 8.11 8.97 -4.20
CA ASN A 46 9.34 8.95 -4.99
C ASN A 46 10.60 8.62 -4.18
N ARG A 47 10.64 8.98 -2.89
CA ARG A 47 11.73 8.60 -1.99
C ARG A 47 11.65 7.14 -1.57
N ARG A 48 10.42 6.62 -1.41
CA ARG A 48 10.13 5.24 -0.99
C ARG A 48 10.34 4.23 -2.12
N LYS A 49 10.06 4.61 -3.37
CA LYS A 49 9.94 3.67 -4.48
C LYS A 49 11.21 2.81 -4.65
N PRO A 50 11.05 1.52 -4.95
CA PRO A 50 12.18 0.64 -5.25
C PRO A 50 12.88 1.02 -6.56
N GLY A 51 14.01 0.38 -6.87
CA GLY A 51 14.71 0.59 -8.14
C GLY A 51 15.59 1.84 -8.22
N THR A 52 15.78 2.56 -7.10
CA THR A 52 16.64 3.76 -7.03
C THR A 52 18.14 3.46 -7.05
N SER A 53 18.54 2.21 -6.87
CA SER A 53 19.95 1.77 -6.96
C SER A 53 20.09 0.44 -7.68
N LYS A 54 21.30 0.16 -8.17
CA LYS A 54 21.63 -1.12 -8.83
C LYS A 54 21.57 -2.34 -7.89
N PHE A 55 21.43 -2.12 -6.59
CA PHE A 55 21.44 -3.16 -5.55
C PHE A 55 20.05 -3.48 -5.00
N VAL A 56 19.01 -2.75 -5.41
CA VAL A 56 17.63 -2.98 -4.98
C VAL A 56 16.83 -3.67 -6.09
N THR A 57 15.62 -4.13 -5.77
CA THR A 57 14.75 -4.82 -6.74
C THR A 57 14.61 -4.02 -8.04
N PRO A 58 14.65 -4.68 -9.21
CA PRO A 58 14.54 -4.02 -10.51
C PRO A 58 13.12 -3.56 -10.85
N ARG A 59 12.14 -3.82 -9.97
CA ARG A 59 10.75 -3.37 -10.17
C ARG A 59 10.71 -1.85 -10.29
N GLN A 60 10.02 -1.40 -11.33
CA GLN A 60 9.70 0.00 -11.53
C GLN A 60 8.19 0.16 -11.37
N GLU A 61 7.77 0.40 -10.14
CA GLU A 61 6.42 0.87 -9.87
C GLU A 61 6.42 2.39 -10.00
N ALA A 62 5.43 2.94 -10.71
CA ALA A 62 5.28 4.39 -10.81
C ALA A 62 4.98 5.01 -9.43
N ASP A 63 4.37 4.24 -8.53
CA ASP A 63 3.91 4.67 -7.20
C ASP A 63 3.13 5.99 -7.29
N GLU A 64 2.29 6.13 -8.31
CA GLU A 64 1.44 7.29 -8.51
C GLU A 64 0.22 7.19 -7.60
N VAL A 65 0.06 8.17 -6.72
CA VAL A 65 -1.11 8.26 -5.85
C VAL A 65 -2.21 9.06 -6.53
N GLN A 66 -3.43 8.62 -6.31
CA GLN A 66 -4.64 9.33 -6.69
C GLN A 66 -5.49 9.60 -5.44
N ILE A 67 -5.95 10.84 -5.28
CA ILE A 67 -6.91 11.21 -4.24
C ILE A 67 -8.32 10.98 -4.78
N LEU A 68 -9.08 10.11 -4.12
CA LEU A 68 -10.43 9.71 -4.53
C LEU A 68 -11.55 10.48 -3.80
N SER A 69 -11.26 10.99 -2.60
CA SER A 69 -12.25 11.69 -1.77
C SER A 69 -11.57 12.61 -0.77
N GLY A 70 -12.37 13.38 -0.01
CA GLY A 70 -11.87 14.17 1.12
C GLY A 70 -11.21 15.48 0.72
N VAL A 71 -11.00 15.75 -0.57
CA VAL A 71 -10.42 16.99 -1.11
C VAL A 71 -11.36 17.60 -2.15
N PHE A 72 -11.53 18.92 -2.09
CA PHE A 72 -12.27 19.71 -3.07
C PHE A 72 -11.54 21.04 -3.27
N GLU A 73 -11.34 21.44 -4.53
CA GLU A 73 -10.60 22.67 -4.90
C GLU A 73 -9.23 22.80 -4.22
N GLY A 74 -8.49 21.68 -4.12
CA GLY A 74 -7.15 21.64 -3.52
C GLY A 74 -7.12 21.75 -2.00
N LYS A 75 -8.28 21.65 -1.33
CA LYS A 75 -8.37 21.71 0.13
C LYS A 75 -9.11 20.52 0.71
N THR A 76 -8.70 20.07 1.89
CA THR A 76 -9.39 19.05 2.65
C THR A 76 -10.78 19.52 3.05
N THR A 77 -11.74 18.60 3.03
CA THR A 77 -13.16 18.89 3.33
C THR A 77 -13.55 18.57 4.77
N GLY A 78 -12.66 17.93 5.53
CA GLY A 78 -12.98 17.37 6.85
C GLY A 78 -13.58 15.96 6.79
N THR A 79 -13.92 15.47 5.59
CA THR A 79 -14.38 14.10 5.37
C THR A 79 -13.20 13.15 5.08
N PRO A 80 -13.39 11.82 5.16
CA PRO A 80 -12.31 10.87 4.91
C PRO A 80 -11.64 11.05 3.54
N ILE A 81 -10.31 11.08 3.56
CA ILE A 81 -9.48 11.20 2.36
C ILE A 81 -9.13 9.79 1.89
N GLY A 82 -9.66 9.40 0.74
CA GLY A 82 -9.37 8.13 0.09
C GLY A 82 -8.17 8.27 -0.84
N LEU A 83 -7.21 7.36 -0.72
CA LEU A 83 -6.00 7.31 -1.52
C LEU A 83 -5.89 5.94 -2.19
N VAL A 84 -5.47 5.93 -3.45
CA VAL A 84 -5.16 4.69 -4.18
C VAL A 84 -3.85 4.82 -4.95
N ILE A 85 -3.09 3.73 -5.02
CA ILE A 85 -1.88 3.57 -5.83
C ILE A 85 -2.05 2.27 -6.62
N GLN A 86 -1.98 2.36 -7.95
CA GLN A 86 -2.13 1.18 -8.82
C GLN A 86 -0.83 0.36 -8.85
N ASN A 87 -0.95 -0.96 -8.79
CA ASN A 87 0.19 -1.85 -8.97
C ASN A 87 0.40 -2.12 -10.47
N THR A 88 1.51 -1.66 -11.02
CA THR A 88 1.79 -1.62 -12.47
C THR A 88 2.74 -2.72 -12.97
N ASP A 89 3.62 -3.28 -12.12
CA ASP A 89 4.61 -4.32 -12.51
C ASP A 89 4.45 -5.60 -11.66
N GLN A 90 3.25 -6.18 -11.69
CA GLN A 90 2.97 -7.44 -11.01
C GLN A 90 3.53 -8.65 -11.76
N ARG A 91 4.73 -9.09 -11.38
CA ARG A 91 5.35 -10.31 -11.92
C ARG A 91 5.01 -11.54 -11.09
N SER A 92 3.75 -11.99 -11.18
CA SER A 92 3.30 -13.18 -10.44
C SER A 92 4.03 -14.48 -10.83
N LYS A 93 4.61 -14.54 -12.04
CA LYS A 93 5.27 -15.74 -12.60
C LYS A 93 6.57 -16.12 -11.86
N ASP A 94 7.27 -15.16 -11.26
CA ASP A 94 8.56 -15.39 -10.59
C ASP A 94 8.41 -16.20 -9.29
N TYR A 95 7.18 -16.32 -8.77
CA TYR A 95 6.88 -16.95 -7.48
C TYR A 95 6.39 -18.40 -7.58
N GLY A 96 6.30 -18.99 -8.77
CA GLY A 96 5.79 -20.36 -8.95
C GLY A 96 6.55 -21.42 -8.14
N LYS A 97 7.87 -21.25 -7.98
CA LYS A 97 8.73 -22.20 -7.25
C LYS A 97 8.53 -22.18 -5.73
N ILE A 98 7.97 -21.09 -5.18
CA ILE A 98 7.76 -20.94 -3.72
C ILE A 98 6.32 -21.26 -3.29
N LYS A 99 5.46 -21.68 -4.23
CA LYS A 99 4.08 -22.06 -3.95
C LYS A 99 3.96 -23.17 -2.91
N ASP A 100 4.91 -24.11 -2.91
CA ASP A 100 4.92 -25.29 -2.03
C ASP A 100 6.01 -25.20 -0.95
N GLN A 101 6.62 -24.02 -0.77
CA GLN A 101 7.71 -23.80 0.20
C GLN A 101 7.40 -22.61 1.11
N TYR A 102 7.79 -22.74 2.39
CA TYR A 102 7.80 -21.61 3.32
C TYR A 102 9.19 -20.98 3.31
N ARG A 103 9.29 -19.67 3.04
CA ARG A 103 10.59 -19.01 2.99
C ARG A 103 11.08 -18.77 4.43
N PRO A 104 12.33 -19.12 4.78
CA PRO A 104 12.90 -18.76 6.06
C PRO A 104 12.81 -17.26 6.32
N ASN A 105 12.47 -16.87 7.54
CA ASN A 105 12.27 -15.48 7.97
C ASN A 105 11.14 -14.71 7.27
N HIS A 106 10.20 -15.38 6.59
CA HIS A 106 8.99 -14.78 6.06
C HIS A 106 7.73 -15.22 6.83
N ALA A 107 6.65 -14.47 6.63
CA ALA A 107 5.37 -14.72 7.30
C ALA A 107 4.57 -15.89 6.68
N ASP A 108 5.13 -16.62 5.71
CA ASP A 108 4.42 -17.67 4.96
C ASP A 108 3.75 -18.71 5.88
N PHE A 109 4.54 -19.29 6.80
CA PHE A 109 4.06 -20.33 7.70
C PHE A 109 3.05 -19.80 8.73
N THR A 110 3.30 -18.61 9.29
CA THR A 110 2.43 -18.05 10.32
C THR A 110 1.10 -17.57 9.75
N TYR A 111 1.07 -17.05 8.53
CA TYR A 111 -0.19 -16.74 7.82
C TYR A 111 -1.01 -18.00 7.57
N ASP A 112 -0.39 -19.03 6.98
CA ASP A 112 -1.06 -20.29 6.66
C ASP A 112 -1.60 -20.98 7.93
N LYS A 113 -0.81 -21.02 9.02
CA LYS A 113 -1.28 -21.57 10.29
C LYS A 113 -2.37 -20.76 10.97
N LYS A 114 -2.42 -19.44 10.76
CA LYS A 114 -3.43 -18.58 11.38
C LYS A 114 -4.76 -18.60 10.61
N TYR A 115 -4.71 -18.57 9.28
CA TYR A 115 -5.88 -18.36 8.44
C TYR A 115 -6.24 -19.55 7.53
N GLY A 116 -5.37 -20.56 7.40
CA GLY A 116 -5.59 -21.73 6.55
C GLY A 116 -5.52 -21.45 5.04
N VAL A 117 -5.13 -20.23 4.67
CA VAL A 117 -4.95 -19.76 3.29
C VAL A 117 -3.69 -18.91 3.22
N ARG A 118 -2.97 -19.01 2.10
CA ARG A 118 -1.72 -18.30 1.86
C ARG A 118 -1.61 -17.85 0.40
N ASP A 119 -1.48 -16.55 0.16
CA ASP A 119 -1.00 -16.03 -1.12
C ASP A 119 0.54 -16.03 -1.14
N TYR A 120 1.08 -17.11 -1.70
CA TYR A 120 2.52 -17.29 -1.87
C TYR A 120 3.19 -16.22 -2.75
N ARG A 121 2.42 -15.44 -3.54
CA ARG A 121 2.96 -14.37 -4.39
C ARG A 121 3.40 -13.19 -3.53
N GLY A 122 2.66 -12.88 -2.46
CA GLY A 122 3.04 -11.89 -1.46
C GLY A 122 1.82 -11.20 -0.85
N GLY A 123 1.92 -10.86 0.44
CA GLY A 123 0.84 -10.19 1.17
C GLY A 123 -0.02 -11.09 2.06
N GLY A 124 0.48 -12.27 2.42
CA GLY A 124 -0.26 -13.23 3.25
C GLY A 124 -0.79 -14.37 2.43
#